data_AF-A0A0C1BXX2-F1
#
_entry.id   AF-A0A0C1BXX2-F1
#
_cell.length_a   1.000
_cell.length_b   1.000
_cell.length_c   1.000
_cell.angle_alpha   90.00
_cell.angle_beta   90.00
_cell.angle_gamma   90.00
#
_symmetry.space_group_name_H-M   'P 1'
#
loop_
_entity.id
_entity.type
_entity.pdbx_description
1 polymer ?
#
loop_
_entity_poly.entity_id
_entity_poly.type
_entity_poly.pdbx_seq_one_letter_code
_entity_poly.pdbx_strand_id
1 'polypeptide(L)'
;MREIYMKHFFSYFLVIFVLGILSSCSSPDQPLDSQHGYQKGEYLYRVHDEYLFTIHPPEAAQAQVYPWEKNVIGGCPKITKEFFRCKGSGLNPEHVVQNEKETKRFYDCGGKHSLPLREGEEFIYPVLIDLLNHIQAKTNSKVVITCGHSCPDHHAYSDQTPDNRYSKHMIGAEVAFYVQGMENSPEVIIDLIKDFYKNEPKYLNKNEYIEFRAYEKDDTNVVTRPIYNKEIYIKIFKETEGRNFDNRHPYPYIAIQVRHDFDQKTKVAYSWNAAYRNYLRW
;
A
#
# COMPACT_ATOMS: atom_id res chain seq x y z
N MET A 1 35.68 -65.16 6.67
CA MET A 1 34.78 -65.88 7.61
C MET A 1 34.15 -65.01 8.71
N ARG A 2 34.39 -63.69 8.77
CA ARG A 2 33.74 -62.78 9.75
C ARG A 2 32.38 -62.23 9.33
N GLU A 3 32.09 -62.16 8.02
CA GLU A 3 30.83 -61.58 7.52
C GLU A 3 29.59 -62.46 7.71
N ILE A 4 29.75 -63.78 7.75
CA ILE A 4 28.62 -64.71 7.92
C ILE A 4 28.11 -64.68 9.37
N TYR A 5 29.01 -64.48 10.35
CA TYR A 5 28.64 -64.39 11.76
C TYR A 5 27.89 -63.09 12.11
N MET A 6 28.23 -61.96 11.48
CA MET A 6 27.53 -60.69 11.75
C MET A 6 26.09 -60.67 11.21
N LYS A 7 25.80 -61.31 10.08
CA LYS A 7 24.43 -61.37 9.54
C LYS A 7 23.48 -62.19 10.41
N HIS A 8 23.95 -63.30 10.97
CA HIS A 8 23.14 -64.08 11.91
C HIS A 8 22.97 -63.37 13.25
N PHE A 9 24.01 -62.72 13.77
CA PHE A 9 23.90 -61.97 15.03
C PHE A 9 22.89 -60.80 14.94
N PHE A 10 22.89 -60.05 13.82
CA PHE A 10 21.95 -58.95 13.62
C PHE A 10 20.51 -59.44 13.43
N SER A 11 20.32 -60.57 12.74
CA SER A 11 18.99 -61.18 12.57
C SER A 11 18.41 -61.71 13.88
N TYR A 12 19.23 -62.32 14.75
CA TYR A 12 18.79 -62.77 16.07
C TYR A 12 18.48 -61.59 17.00
N PHE A 13 19.29 -60.53 16.95
CA PHE A 13 19.05 -59.32 17.75
C PHE A 13 17.75 -58.62 17.34
N LEU A 14 17.45 -58.55 16.03
CA LEU A 14 16.22 -57.95 15.54
C LEU A 14 14.97 -58.75 15.93
N VAL A 15 15.03 -60.08 15.92
CA VAL A 15 13.91 -60.94 16.36
C VAL A 15 13.67 -60.81 17.87
N ILE A 16 14.72 -60.75 18.69
CA ILE A 16 14.60 -60.54 20.14
C ILE A 16 14.06 -59.13 20.45
N PHE A 17 14.50 -58.11 19.71
CA PHE A 17 14.03 -56.74 19.89
C PHE A 17 12.55 -56.58 19.51
N VAL A 18 12.10 -57.24 18.43
CA VAL A 18 10.69 -57.23 18.01
C VAL A 18 9.80 -58.01 19.00
N LEU A 19 10.27 -59.13 19.55
CA LEU A 19 9.55 -59.85 20.61
C LEU A 19 9.46 -59.03 21.92
N GLY A 20 10.47 -58.22 22.24
CA GLY A 20 10.44 -57.31 23.38
C GLY A 20 9.37 -56.21 23.25
N ILE A 21 9.23 -55.61 22.06
CA ILE A 21 8.23 -54.55 21.81
C ILE A 21 6.80 -55.10 21.84
N LEU A 22 6.59 -56.32 21.34
CA LEU A 22 5.25 -56.95 21.34
C LEU A 22 4.82 -57.48 22.73
N SER A 23 5.73 -57.57 23.69
CA SER A 23 5.43 -58.06 25.05
C SER A 23 5.13 -56.95 26.07
N SER A 24 5.25 -55.67 25.68
CA SER A 24 5.07 -54.51 26.59
C SER A 24 3.71 -53.82 26.48
N CYS A 25 2.71 -54.42 25.81
CA CYS A 25 1.34 -53.91 25.78
C CYS A 25 0.33 -55.02 26.04
N SER A 26 0.41 -55.60 27.24
CA SER A 26 -0.73 -56.27 27.85
C SER A 26 -0.71 -55.93 29.34
N SER A 27 -1.29 -54.77 29.68
CA SER A 27 -1.83 -54.63 31.04
C SER A 27 -2.96 -55.64 31.14
N PRO A 28 -2.89 -56.63 32.04
CA PRO A 28 -4.08 -57.37 32.39
C PRO A 28 -5.01 -56.37 33.08
N ASP A 29 -6.18 -56.13 32.50
CA ASP A 29 -7.32 -55.61 33.25
C ASP A 29 -7.61 -56.63 34.34
N GLN A 30 -6.94 -56.47 35.49
CA GLN A 30 -7.36 -57.14 36.70
C GLN A 30 -8.70 -56.51 37.09
N PRO A 31 -9.75 -57.31 37.32
CA PRO A 31 -10.87 -56.83 38.10
C PRO A 31 -10.29 -56.52 39.48
N LEU A 32 -10.14 -55.24 39.79
CA LEU A 32 -9.86 -54.74 41.12
C LEU A 32 -11.10 -54.99 41.98
N ASP A 33 -11.30 -56.25 42.36
CA ASP A 33 -12.17 -56.61 43.45
C ASP A 33 -11.52 -57.74 44.25
N SER A 34 -10.68 -57.34 45.19
CA SER A 34 -10.70 -57.86 46.57
C SER A 34 -9.44 -57.43 47.33
N GLN A 35 -9.66 -56.86 48.52
CA GLN A 35 -8.67 -56.50 49.55
C GLN A 35 -7.97 -55.14 49.44
N HIS A 36 -8.75 -54.07 49.40
CA HIS A 36 -8.43 -52.89 50.22
C HIS A 36 -9.52 -52.76 51.28
N GLY A 37 -9.12 -52.88 52.56
CA GLY A 37 -10.00 -52.49 53.65
C GLY A 37 -10.51 -51.08 53.35
N TYR A 38 -11.82 -50.85 53.56
CA TYR A 38 -12.48 -49.57 53.36
C TYR A 38 -11.71 -48.45 54.10
N GLN A 39 -10.71 -47.84 53.45
CA GLN A 39 -10.32 -46.48 53.76
C GLN A 39 -11.46 -45.65 53.18
N LYS A 40 -12.49 -45.41 54.01
CA LYS A 40 -13.43 -44.32 53.74
C LYS A 40 -12.57 -43.09 53.51
N GLY A 41 -12.50 -42.61 52.26
CA GLY A 41 -11.93 -41.30 51.98
C GLY A 41 -12.58 -40.32 52.95
N GLU A 42 -11.75 -39.55 53.66
CA GLU A 42 -12.28 -38.51 54.53
C GLU A 42 -13.13 -37.56 53.69
N TYR A 43 -14.28 -37.16 54.21
CA TYR A 43 -15.09 -36.14 53.57
C TYR A 43 -14.27 -34.85 53.55
N LEU A 44 -13.97 -34.36 52.34
CA LEU A 44 -13.45 -33.00 52.16
C LEU A 44 -14.59 -32.04 52.50
N TYR A 45 -14.64 -31.57 53.75
CA TYR A 45 -15.48 -30.45 54.14
C TYR A 45 -14.83 -29.18 53.62
N ARG A 46 -15.30 -28.70 52.47
CA ARG A 46 -15.02 -27.32 52.06
C ARG A 46 -15.90 -26.43 52.92
N VAL A 47 -15.30 -25.66 53.82
CA VAL A 47 -16.03 -24.56 54.46
C VAL A 47 -16.39 -23.59 53.34
N HIS A 48 -17.68 -23.25 53.22
CA HIS A 48 -18.21 -22.47 52.09
C HIS A 48 -17.49 -21.11 51.91
N ASP A 49 -16.82 -20.65 52.96
CA ASP A 49 -16.15 -19.35 53.04
C ASP A 49 -14.60 -19.43 53.06
N GLU A 50 -14.00 -20.59 52.83
CA GLU A 50 -12.54 -20.74 52.69
C GLU A 50 -12.07 -20.36 51.28
N TYR A 51 -11.85 -19.07 51.05
CA TYR A 51 -11.15 -18.57 49.87
C TYR A 51 -9.64 -18.49 50.17
N LEU A 52 -8.88 -19.51 49.77
CA LEU A 52 -7.41 -19.51 49.92
C LEU A 52 -6.70 -18.47 49.04
N PHE A 53 -7.36 -17.99 47.99
CA PHE A 53 -6.78 -17.05 47.03
C PHE A 53 -7.87 -16.08 46.53
N THR A 54 -7.56 -14.79 46.51
CA THR A 54 -8.41 -13.78 45.87
C THR A 54 -8.27 -13.94 44.36
N ILE A 55 -9.33 -14.40 43.69
CA ILE A 55 -9.39 -14.43 42.23
C ILE A 55 -9.77 -13.01 41.78
N HIS A 56 -8.80 -12.26 41.26
CA HIS A 56 -9.11 -10.98 40.62
C HIS A 56 -9.96 -11.21 39.38
N PRO A 57 -10.96 -10.35 39.11
CA PRO A 57 -11.72 -10.40 37.87
C PRO A 57 -10.75 -10.35 36.68
N PRO A 58 -10.95 -11.18 35.64
CA PRO A 58 -10.11 -11.11 34.46
C PRO A 58 -10.20 -9.72 33.84
N GLU A 59 -9.06 -9.06 33.67
CA GLU A 59 -8.98 -7.81 32.92
C GLU A 59 -9.12 -8.14 31.43
N ALA A 60 -9.97 -7.39 30.73
CA ALA A 60 -10.08 -7.51 29.28
C ALA A 60 -8.75 -7.04 28.66
N ALA A 61 -7.90 -7.98 28.26
CA ALA A 61 -6.68 -7.67 27.54
C ALA A 61 -7.04 -6.96 26.24
N GLN A 62 -6.49 -5.75 26.02
CA GLN A 62 -6.60 -5.10 24.72
C GLN A 62 -5.90 -5.99 23.68
N ALA A 63 -6.65 -6.40 22.65
CA ALA A 63 -6.09 -7.16 21.55
C ALA A 63 -4.97 -6.35 20.90
N GLN A 64 -3.79 -6.96 20.75
CA GLN A 64 -2.70 -6.35 20.01
C GLN A 64 -3.06 -6.31 18.52
N VAL A 65 -2.98 -5.14 17.90
CA VAL A 65 -3.24 -4.95 16.47
C VAL A 65 -2.22 -5.74 15.65
N TYR A 66 -2.70 -6.59 14.75
CA TYR A 66 -1.83 -7.38 13.90
C TYR A 66 -1.05 -6.50 12.92
N PRO A 67 0.18 -6.87 12.52
CA PRO A 67 0.99 -6.07 11.60
C PRO A 67 0.31 -5.74 10.26
N TRP A 68 -0.53 -6.62 9.73
CA TRP A 68 -1.27 -6.38 8.48
C TRP A 68 -2.47 -5.44 8.66
N GLU A 69 -3.04 -5.33 9.86
CA GLU A 69 -4.11 -4.38 10.16
C GLU A 69 -3.59 -2.93 10.17
N LYS A 70 -2.29 -2.73 10.40
CA LYS A 70 -1.63 -1.43 10.25
C LYS A 70 -1.55 -0.94 8.80
N ASN A 71 -1.74 -1.84 7.83
CA ASN A 71 -1.65 -1.54 6.41
C ASN A 71 -3.01 -1.22 5.78
N VAL A 72 -4.03 -0.96 6.61
CA VAL A 72 -5.39 -0.65 6.16
C VAL A 72 -5.78 0.74 6.67
N ILE A 73 -6.44 1.52 5.82
CA ILE A 73 -7.04 2.81 6.15
C ILE A 73 -8.39 2.91 5.46
N GLY A 74 -9.45 3.22 6.21
CA GLY A 74 -10.81 3.24 5.67
C GLY A 74 -11.21 1.90 5.00
N GLY A 75 -10.86 0.77 5.62
CA GLY A 75 -11.14 -0.57 5.07
C GLY A 75 -10.36 -0.94 3.80
N CYS A 76 -9.48 -0.06 3.31
CA CYS A 76 -8.73 -0.23 2.07
C CYS A 76 -7.22 -0.29 2.34
N PRO A 77 -6.40 -0.91 1.45
CA PRO A 77 -4.96 -0.89 1.57
C PRO A 77 -4.42 0.55 1.66
N LYS A 78 -3.57 0.81 2.66
CA LYS A 78 -2.92 2.11 2.87
C LYS A 78 -2.07 2.44 1.65
N ILE A 79 -2.23 3.66 1.15
CA ILE A 79 -1.49 4.15 0.00
C ILE A 79 -0.06 4.44 0.45
N THR A 80 0.89 3.84 -0.26
CA THR A 80 2.33 4.04 -0.09
C THR A 80 2.92 4.57 -1.39
N LYS A 81 4.22 4.91 -1.38
CA LYS A 81 4.93 5.34 -2.60
C LYS A 81 4.84 4.32 -3.75
N GLU A 82 4.66 3.04 -3.44
CA GLU A 82 4.54 1.96 -4.43
C GLU A 82 3.33 2.14 -5.36
N PHE A 83 2.25 2.75 -4.89
CA PHE A 83 1.06 3.04 -5.70
C PHE A 83 1.31 4.11 -6.77
N PHE A 84 2.42 4.83 -6.66
CA PHE A 84 2.84 5.85 -7.62
C PHE A 84 3.79 5.28 -8.67
N ARG A 85 4.13 3.98 -8.65
CA ARG A 85 5.00 3.44 -9.70
C ARG A 85 4.40 3.62 -11.09
N CYS A 86 5.30 3.80 -12.06
CA CYS A 86 4.95 3.89 -13.46
C CYS A 86 4.27 2.59 -13.91
N LYS A 87 3.21 2.76 -14.70
CA LYS A 87 2.36 1.66 -15.16
C LYS A 87 2.61 1.30 -16.63
N GLY A 88 3.73 1.76 -17.18
CA GLY A 88 4.13 1.42 -18.54
C GLY A 88 4.19 -0.09 -18.76
N SER A 89 3.86 -0.52 -19.97
CA SER A 89 3.82 -1.93 -20.35
C SER A 89 4.54 -2.13 -21.67
N GLY A 90 5.56 -3.00 -21.69
CA GLY A 90 6.29 -3.35 -22.91
C GLY A 90 5.45 -4.20 -23.88
N LEU A 91 4.24 -4.59 -23.46
CA LEU A 91 3.26 -5.26 -24.32
C LEU A 91 2.42 -4.24 -25.12
N ASN A 92 2.52 -2.95 -24.79
CA ASN A 92 1.83 -1.91 -25.55
C ASN A 92 2.44 -1.79 -26.96
N PRO A 93 1.61 -1.67 -28.01
CA PRO A 93 2.09 -1.57 -29.38
C PRO A 93 2.86 -0.27 -29.61
N GLU A 94 3.85 -0.27 -30.51
CA GLU A 94 4.58 0.95 -30.83
C GLU A 94 3.67 2.03 -31.45
N HIS A 95 3.91 3.30 -31.08
CA HIS A 95 3.30 4.43 -31.76
C HIS A 95 4.23 4.95 -32.84
N VAL A 96 3.76 4.95 -34.08
CA VAL A 96 4.51 5.44 -35.23
C VAL A 96 3.92 6.78 -35.67
N VAL A 97 4.70 7.84 -35.56
CA VAL A 97 4.35 9.17 -36.07
C VAL A 97 5.24 9.49 -37.25
N GLN A 98 4.62 9.58 -38.42
CA GLN A 98 5.26 10.04 -39.65
C GLN A 98 5.14 11.56 -39.75
N ASN A 99 6.27 12.24 -39.67
CA ASN A 99 6.39 13.64 -40.08
C ASN A 99 7.05 13.71 -41.46
N GLU A 100 6.90 14.83 -42.17
CA GLU A 100 7.42 15.04 -43.54
C GLU A 100 8.92 14.71 -43.73
N LYS A 101 9.70 14.69 -42.64
CA LYS A 101 11.16 14.49 -42.65
C LYS A 101 11.64 13.21 -41.94
N GLU A 102 10.81 12.58 -41.11
CA GLU A 102 11.23 11.44 -40.29
C GLU A 102 10.05 10.61 -39.78
N THR A 103 10.27 9.31 -39.64
CA THR A 103 9.36 8.40 -38.92
C THR A 103 9.87 8.23 -37.50
N LYS A 104 9.12 8.74 -36.52
CA LYS A 104 9.41 8.57 -35.09
C LYS A 104 8.61 7.40 -34.54
N ARG A 105 9.28 6.52 -33.80
CA ARG A 105 8.69 5.38 -33.11
C ARG A 105 8.79 5.62 -31.61
N PHE A 106 7.67 5.50 -30.91
CA PHE A 106 7.60 5.60 -29.46
C PHE A 106 7.27 4.23 -28.89
N TYR A 107 8.08 3.82 -27.92
CA TYR A 107 7.92 2.58 -27.17
C TYR A 107 7.61 2.92 -25.72
N ASP A 108 6.75 2.12 -25.11
CA ASP A 108 6.46 2.23 -23.69
C ASP A 108 7.59 1.58 -22.85
N CYS A 109 7.80 2.05 -21.61
CA CYS A 109 8.94 1.68 -20.78
C CYS A 109 8.85 0.29 -20.10
N GLY A 110 7.68 -0.34 -20.15
CA GLY A 110 7.43 -1.62 -19.49
C GLY A 110 7.44 -1.62 -17.96
N GLY A 111 7.50 -0.45 -17.32
CA GLY A 111 7.36 -0.29 -15.87
C GLY A 111 8.57 -0.77 -15.05
N LYS A 112 9.66 -1.19 -15.70
CA LYS A 112 10.87 -1.72 -15.06
C LYS A 112 11.87 -0.61 -14.75
N HIS A 113 11.48 0.28 -13.85
CA HIS A 113 12.38 1.31 -13.34
C HIS A 113 11.97 1.75 -11.93
N SER A 114 12.88 2.45 -11.24
CA SER A 114 12.59 2.96 -9.91
C SER A 114 11.65 4.16 -9.94
N LEU A 115 11.14 4.56 -8.78
CA LEU A 115 10.62 5.90 -8.55
C LEU A 115 11.75 6.94 -8.65
N PRO A 116 11.43 8.25 -8.76
CA PRO A 116 12.43 9.31 -8.68
C PRO A 116 13.25 9.20 -7.40
N LEU A 117 14.55 9.50 -7.48
CA LEU A 117 15.44 9.41 -6.34
C LEU A 117 15.53 10.75 -5.60
N ARG A 118 15.66 10.70 -4.28
CA ARG A 118 16.08 11.84 -3.46
C ARG A 118 17.07 11.30 -2.44
N GLU A 119 18.26 11.88 -2.40
CA GLU A 119 19.34 11.43 -1.48
C GLU A 119 19.68 9.95 -1.64
N GLY A 120 19.53 9.40 -2.85
CA GLY A 120 19.80 8.00 -3.17
C GLY A 120 18.64 7.04 -2.94
N GLU A 121 17.52 7.50 -2.39
CA GLU A 121 16.35 6.68 -2.10
C GLU A 121 15.16 7.01 -2.99
N GLU A 122 14.33 6.01 -3.29
CA GLU A 122 13.07 6.21 -4.01
C GLU A 122 12.11 7.13 -3.24
N PHE A 123 11.64 8.17 -3.91
CA PHE A 123 10.96 9.31 -3.34
C PHE A 123 9.67 9.67 -4.10
N ILE A 124 8.64 10.00 -3.32
CA ILE A 124 7.41 10.66 -3.74
C ILE A 124 7.11 11.72 -2.69
N TYR A 125 6.57 12.86 -3.11
CA TYR A 125 6.25 13.95 -2.19
C TYR A 125 5.23 13.50 -1.13
N PRO A 126 5.58 13.56 0.18
CA PRO A 126 4.73 13.03 1.24
C PRO A 126 3.30 13.58 1.25
N VAL A 127 3.13 14.87 0.93
CA VAL A 127 1.80 15.52 0.86
C VAL A 127 0.83 14.79 -0.08
N LEU A 128 1.31 14.20 -1.19
CA LEU A 128 0.44 13.43 -2.09
C LEU A 128 -0.05 12.16 -1.39
N ILE A 129 0.83 11.45 -0.69
CA ILE A 129 0.49 10.22 0.04
C ILE A 129 -0.45 10.55 1.20
N ASP A 130 -0.17 11.62 1.95
CA ASP A 130 -0.97 12.09 3.07
C ASP A 130 -2.41 12.43 2.63
N LEU A 131 -2.55 13.20 1.56
CA LEU A 131 -3.85 13.60 1.02
C LEU A 131 -4.69 12.42 0.57
N LEU A 132 -4.11 11.49 -0.21
CA LEU A 132 -4.87 10.33 -0.70
C LEU A 132 -5.26 9.39 0.44
N ASN A 133 -4.38 9.19 1.42
CA ASN A 133 -4.72 8.42 2.62
C ASN A 133 -5.79 9.13 3.47
N HIS A 134 -5.74 10.46 3.61
CA HIS A 134 -6.78 11.22 4.30
C HIS A 134 -8.15 11.05 3.62
N ILE A 135 -8.20 11.17 2.29
CA ILE A 135 -9.42 10.93 1.51
C ILE A 135 -9.93 9.51 1.74
N GLN A 136 -9.07 8.50 1.65
CA GLN A 136 -9.45 7.10 1.86
C GLN A 136 -9.97 6.85 3.28
N ALA A 137 -9.36 7.48 4.30
CA ALA A 137 -9.82 7.40 5.69
C ALA A 137 -11.21 8.02 5.89
N LYS A 138 -11.47 9.18 5.27
CA LYS A 138 -12.73 9.92 5.43
C LYS A 138 -13.88 9.34 4.64
N THR A 139 -13.60 8.75 3.48
CA THR A 139 -14.61 8.17 2.58
C THR A 139 -14.84 6.68 2.82
N ASN A 140 -13.94 5.99 3.53
CA ASN A 140 -13.91 4.54 3.66
C ASN A 140 -14.01 3.83 2.28
N SER A 141 -13.45 4.49 1.25
CA SER A 141 -13.58 4.12 -0.15
C SER A 141 -12.23 4.12 -0.83
N LYS A 142 -12.01 3.18 -1.75
CA LYS A 142 -10.73 2.99 -2.41
C LYS A 142 -10.42 4.20 -3.30
N VAL A 143 -9.24 4.78 -3.09
CA VAL A 143 -8.69 5.79 -3.99
C VAL A 143 -7.95 5.06 -5.12
N VAL A 144 -8.39 5.26 -6.36
CA VAL A 144 -7.79 4.67 -7.55
C VAL A 144 -6.88 5.69 -8.22
N ILE A 145 -5.57 5.55 -7.99
CA ILE A 145 -4.56 6.32 -8.71
C ILE A 145 -4.53 5.84 -10.15
N THR A 146 -4.77 6.73 -11.11
CA THR A 146 -4.70 6.45 -12.55
C THR A 146 -3.27 6.63 -13.02
N CYS A 147 -2.65 7.78 -12.72
CA CYS A 147 -1.26 8.08 -13.00
C CYS A 147 -0.54 8.67 -11.77
N GLY A 148 0.62 8.11 -11.43
CA GLY A 148 1.50 8.59 -10.35
C GLY A 148 2.80 9.14 -10.92
N HIS A 149 3.92 8.47 -10.68
CA HIS A 149 5.14 8.70 -11.44
C HIS A 149 5.02 8.10 -12.85
N SER A 150 5.40 8.87 -13.86
CA SER A 150 5.53 8.41 -15.25
C SER A 150 6.95 8.70 -15.73
N CYS A 151 7.76 7.70 -16.07
CA CYS A 151 9.09 7.99 -16.63
C CYS A 151 8.98 8.70 -17.99
N PRO A 152 10.03 9.42 -18.44
CA PRO A 152 10.02 10.11 -19.72
C PRO A 152 9.60 9.26 -20.92
N ASP A 153 10.01 7.99 -20.97
CA ASP A 153 9.69 7.09 -22.09
C ASP A 153 8.18 6.74 -22.10
N HIS A 154 7.63 6.32 -20.97
CA HIS A 154 6.19 6.07 -20.80
C HIS A 154 5.37 7.34 -21.03
N HIS A 155 5.87 8.48 -20.55
CA HIS A 155 5.16 9.74 -20.63
C HIS A 155 5.06 10.24 -22.07
N ALA A 156 6.17 10.16 -22.82
CA ALA A 156 6.19 10.48 -24.25
C ALA A 156 5.36 9.47 -25.06
N TYR A 157 5.29 8.22 -24.62
CA TYR A 157 4.42 7.21 -25.22
C TYR A 157 2.93 7.54 -25.01
N SER A 158 2.53 7.94 -23.79
CA SER A 158 1.13 8.15 -23.44
C SER A 158 0.53 9.44 -24.00
N ASP A 159 1.32 10.52 -24.10
CA ASP A 159 0.92 11.78 -24.73
C ASP A 159 2.14 12.49 -25.37
N GLN A 160 2.05 12.76 -26.67
CA GLN A 160 3.13 13.31 -27.48
C GLN A 160 3.07 14.84 -27.64
N THR A 161 2.10 15.50 -27.02
CA THR A 161 1.94 16.95 -27.10
C THR A 161 3.15 17.69 -26.49
N PRO A 162 3.49 18.89 -26.98
CA PRO A 162 4.58 19.69 -26.42
C PRO A 162 4.40 20.00 -24.92
N ASP A 163 3.17 20.23 -24.47
CA ASP A 163 2.85 20.57 -23.08
C ASP A 163 3.16 19.42 -22.12
N ASN A 164 2.99 18.18 -22.60
CA ASN A 164 3.26 16.98 -21.81
C ASN A 164 4.77 16.83 -21.45
N ARG A 165 5.66 17.52 -22.16
CA ARG A 165 7.12 17.46 -21.92
C ARG A 165 7.56 18.03 -20.57
N TYR A 166 6.69 18.77 -19.88
CA TYR A 166 7.02 19.44 -18.61
C TYR A 166 6.18 18.95 -17.43
N SER A 167 5.57 17.77 -17.56
CA SER A 167 4.71 17.20 -16.54
C SER A 167 5.43 16.90 -15.23
N LYS A 168 4.72 17.12 -14.12
CA LYS A 168 5.23 16.85 -12.78
C LYS A 168 5.11 15.38 -12.39
N HIS A 169 4.36 14.58 -13.14
CA HIS A 169 4.36 13.12 -13.03
C HIS A 169 5.78 12.55 -13.21
N MET A 170 6.59 13.13 -14.10
CA MET A 170 7.97 12.67 -14.35
C MET A 170 8.92 12.85 -13.16
N ILE A 171 8.62 13.78 -12.25
CA ILE A 171 9.44 14.02 -11.05
C ILE A 171 8.74 13.54 -9.77
N GLY A 172 7.66 12.75 -9.89
CA GLY A 172 6.91 12.22 -8.76
C GLY A 172 6.14 13.28 -7.95
N ALA A 173 5.92 14.47 -8.55
CA ALA A 173 5.29 15.63 -7.92
C ALA A 173 3.85 15.86 -8.40
N GLU A 174 3.23 14.84 -8.99
CA GLU A 174 1.84 14.90 -9.48
C GLU A 174 1.18 13.54 -9.34
N VAL A 175 -0.13 13.56 -9.10
CA VAL A 175 -0.96 12.36 -9.09
C VAL A 175 -2.31 12.65 -9.71
N ALA A 176 -2.80 11.71 -10.51
CA ALA A 176 -4.14 11.70 -11.07
C ALA A 176 -4.90 10.52 -10.46
N PHE A 177 -6.14 10.75 -10.01
CA PHE A 177 -6.92 9.72 -9.31
C PHE A 177 -8.42 10.01 -9.33
N TYR A 178 -9.20 8.99 -8.98
CA TYR A 178 -10.61 9.12 -8.60
C TYR A 178 -10.91 8.25 -7.36
N VAL A 179 -12.09 8.41 -6.77
CA VAL A 179 -12.51 7.64 -5.59
C VAL A 179 -13.65 6.71 -6.00
N GLN A 180 -13.49 5.43 -5.71
CA GLN A 180 -14.48 4.41 -6.08
C GLN A 180 -15.80 4.64 -5.34
N GLY A 181 -16.92 4.64 -6.07
CA GLY A 181 -18.25 4.99 -5.55
C GLY A 181 -18.52 6.49 -5.41
N MET A 182 -17.54 7.34 -5.75
CA MET A 182 -17.67 8.81 -5.75
C MET A 182 -17.13 9.42 -7.05
N GLU A 183 -17.15 8.65 -8.13
CA GLU A 183 -16.54 9.02 -9.41
C GLU A 183 -17.15 10.31 -10.01
N ASN A 184 -18.45 10.50 -9.80
CA ASN A 184 -19.21 11.65 -10.32
C ASN A 184 -19.39 12.78 -9.28
N SER A 185 -18.59 12.79 -8.21
CA SER A 185 -18.65 13.83 -7.18
C SER A 185 -17.25 14.31 -6.76
N PRO A 186 -16.42 14.77 -7.71
CA PRO A 186 -15.07 15.23 -7.41
C PRO A 186 -15.03 16.43 -6.44
N GLU A 187 -16.08 17.25 -6.40
CA GLU A 187 -16.20 18.42 -5.52
C GLU A 187 -16.15 18.04 -4.04
N VAL A 188 -16.77 16.90 -3.67
CA VAL A 188 -16.72 16.39 -2.29
C VAL A 188 -15.29 16.04 -1.89
N ILE A 189 -14.53 15.48 -2.83
CA ILE A 189 -13.12 15.14 -2.61
C ILE A 189 -12.27 16.41 -2.48
N ILE A 190 -12.58 17.46 -3.24
CA ILE A 190 -11.93 18.77 -3.09
C ILE A 190 -12.16 19.35 -1.69
N ASP A 191 -13.37 19.24 -1.15
CA ASP A 191 -13.66 19.76 0.19
C ASP A 191 -12.93 18.97 1.28
N LEU A 192 -12.78 17.65 1.13
CA LEU A 192 -11.91 16.85 1.99
C LEU A 192 -10.44 17.28 1.93
N ILE A 193 -9.94 17.65 0.74
CA ILE A 193 -8.58 18.18 0.60
C ILE A 193 -8.44 19.51 1.32
N LYS A 194 -9.40 20.43 1.18
CA LYS A 194 -9.38 21.71 1.93
C LYS A 194 -9.41 21.48 3.43
N ASP A 195 -10.22 20.54 3.89
CA ASP A 195 -10.36 20.23 5.30
C ASP A 195 -9.12 19.55 5.89
N PHE A 196 -8.38 18.76 5.11
CA PHE A 196 -7.04 18.29 5.51
C PHE A 196 -6.13 19.47 5.89
N TYR A 197 -6.04 20.50 5.03
CA TYR A 197 -5.18 21.65 5.30
C TYR A 197 -5.61 22.48 6.51
N LYS A 198 -6.91 22.57 6.79
CA LYS A 198 -7.43 23.31 7.96
C LYS A 198 -7.14 22.59 9.29
N ASN A 199 -7.18 21.25 9.27
CA ASN A 199 -7.17 20.45 10.49
C ASN A 199 -5.78 19.87 10.82
N GLU A 200 -4.88 19.79 9.85
CA GLU A 200 -3.56 19.20 10.05
C GLU A 200 -2.64 20.15 10.86
N PRO A 201 -2.07 19.71 11.99
CA PRO A 201 -1.30 20.59 12.89
C PRO A 201 -0.13 21.33 12.23
N LYS A 202 0.52 20.74 11.21
CA LYS A 202 1.67 21.36 10.52
C LYS A 202 1.31 22.65 9.76
N TYR A 203 0.03 22.86 9.43
CA TYR A 203 -0.46 24.04 8.72
C TYR A 203 -1.18 25.05 9.61
N LEU A 204 -1.33 24.77 10.91
CA LEU A 204 -2.01 25.66 11.84
C LEU A 204 -1.40 27.08 11.78
N ASN A 205 -2.26 28.09 11.66
CA ASN A 205 -1.90 29.51 11.51
C ASN A 205 -1.06 29.85 10.27
N LYS A 206 -1.01 28.98 9.25
CA LYS A 206 -0.31 29.25 7.97
C LYS A 206 -1.32 29.45 6.85
N ASN A 207 -1.93 30.64 6.80
CA ASN A 207 -3.01 30.96 5.85
C ASN A 207 -2.66 30.67 4.39
N GLU A 208 -1.40 30.85 4.00
CA GLU A 208 -0.92 30.53 2.64
C GLU A 208 -1.07 29.04 2.26
N TYR A 209 -1.12 28.12 3.22
CA TYR A 209 -1.41 26.70 3.02
C TYR A 209 -2.90 26.38 3.19
N ILE A 210 -3.60 27.12 4.05
CA ILE A 210 -5.02 26.84 4.34
C ILE A 210 -5.95 27.40 3.26
N GLU A 211 -5.65 28.61 2.75
CA GLU A 211 -6.51 29.31 1.81
C GLU A 211 -6.25 28.85 0.37
N PHE A 212 -7.31 28.36 -0.27
CA PHE A 212 -7.30 28.02 -1.68
C PHE A 212 -7.81 29.19 -2.51
N ARG A 213 -7.09 29.49 -3.59
CA ARG A 213 -7.44 30.52 -4.58
C ARG A 213 -7.76 29.88 -5.91
N ALA A 214 -8.71 30.47 -6.65
CA ALA A 214 -8.95 30.10 -8.02
C ALA A 214 -7.77 30.53 -8.91
N TYR A 215 -7.42 29.69 -9.87
CA TYR A 215 -6.45 30.03 -10.89
C TYR A 215 -7.12 30.85 -12.00
N GLU A 216 -6.64 32.07 -12.20
CA GLU A 216 -7.31 33.07 -13.05
C GLU A 216 -6.81 33.11 -14.49
N LYS A 217 -5.72 32.38 -14.80
CA LYS A 217 -5.18 32.35 -16.15
C LYS A 217 -5.90 31.32 -17.01
N ASP A 218 -6.09 31.65 -18.27
CA ASP A 218 -6.76 30.79 -19.27
C ASP A 218 -5.80 29.78 -19.95
N ASP A 219 -4.62 29.52 -19.37
CA ASP A 219 -3.61 28.57 -19.87
C ASP A 219 -3.82 27.15 -19.31
N THR A 220 -5.08 26.74 -19.12
CA THR A 220 -5.43 25.43 -18.56
C THR A 220 -6.17 24.56 -19.57
N ASN A 221 -5.95 23.25 -19.47
CA ASN A 221 -6.58 22.24 -20.33
C ASN A 221 -7.87 21.65 -19.73
N VAL A 222 -8.53 22.37 -18.83
CA VAL A 222 -9.75 21.94 -18.14
C VAL A 222 -10.78 23.07 -18.15
N VAL A 223 -12.06 22.74 -18.28
CA VAL A 223 -13.15 23.72 -18.23
C VAL A 223 -13.37 24.22 -16.80
N THR A 224 -13.21 23.34 -15.80
CA THR A 224 -13.35 23.72 -14.39
C THR A 224 -12.10 24.44 -13.93
N ARG A 225 -12.24 25.70 -13.49
CA ARG A 225 -11.12 26.52 -13.02
C ARG A 225 -10.34 25.80 -11.92
N PRO A 226 -9.03 25.55 -12.12
CA PRO A 226 -8.20 24.95 -11.09
C PRO A 226 -8.14 25.81 -9.83
N ILE A 227 -7.84 25.17 -8.70
CA ILE A 227 -7.62 25.86 -7.43
C ILE A 227 -6.26 25.51 -6.84
N TYR A 228 -5.71 26.37 -6.01
CA TYR A 228 -4.40 26.13 -5.43
C TYR A 228 -4.20 26.84 -4.10
N ASN A 229 -3.31 26.31 -3.28
CA ASN A 229 -2.72 26.99 -2.13
C ASN A 229 -1.19 27.10 -2.35
N LYS A 230 -0.40 27.41 -1.32
CA LYS A 230 1.07 27.44 -1.41
C LYS A 230 1.68 26.10 -1.84
N GLU A 231 1.14 24.98 -1.36
CA GLU A 231 1.76 23.66 -1.50
C GLU A 231 1.32 22.88 -2.72
N ILE A 232 0.04 22.97 -3.11
CA ILE A 232 -0.55 22.16 -4.17
C ILE A 232 -1.40 22.99 -5.14
N TYR A 233 -1.54 22.44 -6.35
CA TYR A 233 -2.40 22.91 -7.42
C TYR A 233 -3.32 21.76 -7.83
N ILE A 234 -4.63 22.00 -7.92
CA ILE A 234 -5.64 20.96 -8.14
C ILE A 234 -6.43 21.26 -9.40
N LYS A 235 -6.52 20.27 -10.29
CA LYS A 235 -7.40 20.28 -11.47
C LYS A 235 -8.49 19.22 -11.32
N ILE A 236 -9.69 19.54 -11.80
CA ILE A 236 -10.74 18.56 -12.04
C ILE A 236 -10.85 18.40 -13.56
N PHE A 237 -10.68 17.18 -14.04
CA PHE A 237 -10.89 16.81 -15.43
C PHE A 237 -12.26 16.16 -15.56
N LYS A 238 -13.10 16.69 -16.45
CA LYS A 238 -14.38 16.07 -16.81
C LYS A 238 -14.17 14.78 -17.60
N GLU A 239 -15.26 14.04 -17.79
CA GLU A 239 -15.27 12.73 -18.46
C GLU A 239 -14.56 12.71 -19.82
N THR A 240 -14.62 13.82 -20.56
CA THR A 240 -14.06 13.96 -21.91
C THR A 240 -12.72 14.71 -21.96
N GLU A 241 -12.22 15.18 -20.82
CA GLU A 241 -11.01 16.02 -20.75
C GLU A 241 -9.76 15.20 -20.42
N GLY A 242 -8.61 15.63 -20.97
CA GLY A 242 -7.30 15.13 -20.57
C GLY A 242 -7.05 13.63 -20.81
N ARG A 243 -7.83 12.98 -21.67
CA ARG A 243 -7.75 11.54 -21.93
C ARG A 243 -6.52 11.17 -22.75
N ASN A 244 -5.79 10.17 -22.26
CA ASN A 244 -4.63 9.58 -22.87
C ASN A 244 -4.59 8.07 -22.58
N PHE A 245 -3.44 7.41 -22.78
CA PHE A 245 -3.31 5.97 -22.57
C PHE A 245 -3.34 5.55 -21.09
N ASP A 246 -3.09 6.48 -20.15
CA ASP A 246 -2.97 6.19 -18.72
C ASP A 246 -4.29 6.38 -17.96
N ASN A 247 -5.24 7.13 -18.51
CA ASN A 247 -6.49 7.52 -17.83
C ASN A 247 -7.75 7.28 -18.67
N ARG A 248 -7.81 6.12 -19.34
CA ARG A 248 -8.92 5.66 -20.21
C ARG A 248 -10.21 5.24 -19.47
N HIS A 249 -10.45 5.75 -18.29
CA HIS A 249 -11.69 5.48 -17.55
C HIS A 249 -12.78 6.49 -17.96
N PRO A 250 -14.07 6.11 -17.89
CA PRO A 250 -15.16 6.95 -18.40
C PRO A 250 -15.55 8.11 -17.47
N TYR A 251 -15.03 8.14 -16.24
CA TYR A 251 -15.47 9.09 -15.20
C TYR A 251 -14.55 10.30 -15.03
N PRO A 252 -15.00 11.41 -14.42
CA PRO A 252 -14.12 12.51 -14.02
C PRO A 252 -12.93 12.04 -13.15
N TYR A 253 -11.85 12.82 -13.14
CA TYR A 253 -10.73 12.59 -12.22
C TYR A 253 -10.12 13.90 -11.71
N ILE A 254 -9.36 13.77 -10.64
CA ILE A 254 -8.66 14.88 -9.99
C ILE A 254 -7.17 14.70 -10.23
N ALA A 255 -6.49 15.78 -10.59
CA ALA A 255 -5.03 15.83 -10.59
C ALA A 255 -4.54 16.82 -9.52
N ILE A 256 -3.59 16.38 -8.70
CA ILE A 256 -2.92 17.22 -7.69
C ILE A 256 -1.45 17.32 -8.08
N GLN A 257 -0.97 18.55 -8.24
CA GLN A 257 0.42 18.89 -8.51
C GLN A 257 1.04 19.59 -7.31
N VAL A 258 2.20 19.12 -6.85
CA VAL A 258 2.97 19.78 -5.78
C VAL A 258 3.66 21.01 -6.35
N ARG A 259 3.49 22.15 -5.69
CA ARG A 259 4.05 23.47 -6.03
C ARG A 259 5.20 23.86 -5.11
N HIS A 260 5.18 23.43 -3.86
CA HIS A 260 6.17 23.80 -2.85
C HIS A 260 6.46 22.60 -1.94
N ASP A 261 7.74 22.32 -1.71
CA ASP A 261 8.19 21.30 -0.78
C ASP A 261 8.20 21.89 0.62
N PHE A 262 7.35 21.40 1.51
CA PHE A 262 7.21 21.94 2.86
C PHE A 262 8.52 21.82 3.67
N ASP A 263 9.20 20.68 3.56
CA ASP A 263 10.39 20.37 4.36
C ASP A 263 11.61 21.14 3.84
N GLN A 264 11.80 21.15 2.52
CA GLN A 264 12.92 21.85 1.89
C GLN A 264 12.69 23.36 1.74
N LYS A 265 11.45 23.83 1.92
CA LYS A 265 11.04 25.23 1.74
C LYS A 265 11.36 25.78 0.33
N THR A 266 11.23 24.93 -0.68
CA THR A 266 11.57 25.24 -2.06
C THR A 266 10.37 25.09 -2.99
N LYS A 267 10.36 25.85 -4.09
CA LYS A 267 9.39 25.66 -5.15
C LYS A 267 9.68 24.35 -5.88
N VAL A 268 8.66 23.52 -6.04
CA VAL A 268 8.71 22.31 -6.86
C VAL A 268 8.42 22.68 -8.30
N ALA A 269 9.45 22.55 -9.14
CA ALA A 269 9.38 22.77 -10.57
C ALA A 269 9.94 21.56 -11.30
N TYR A 270 9.39 21.30 -12.48
CA TYR A 270 9.99 20.36 -13.39
C TYR A 270 11.40 20.80 -13.78
N SER A 271 12.31 19.84 -13.89
CA SER A 271 13.57 20.02 -14.63
C SER A 271 13.89 18.74 -15.38
N TRP A 272 14.52 18.88 -16.55
CA TRP A 272 14.91 17.70 -17.34
C TRP A 272 15.85 16.77 -16.56
N ASN A 273 16.74 17.34 -15.75
CA ASN A 273 17.66 16.55 -14.94
C ASN A 273 16.90 15.70 -13.90
N ALA A 274 15.94 16.30 -13.20
CA ALA A 274 15.09 15.60 -12.24
C ALA A 274 14.15 14.57 -12.92
N ALA A 275 13.74 14.79 -14.16
CA ALA A 275 12.87 13.86 -14.88
C ALA A 275 13.64 12.69 -15.49
N TYR A 276 14.80 12.95 -16.10
CA TYR A 276 15.48 11.98 -16.97
C TYR A 276 16.64 11.25 -16.30
N ARG A 277 17.36 11.91 -15.38
CA ARG A 277 18.57 11.36 -14.74
C ARG A 277 18.35 10.87 -13.31
N ASN A 278 17.18 11.13 -12.74
CA ASN A 278 16.93 10.96 -11.32
C ASN A 278 16.06 9.72 -11.01
N TYR A 279 16.25 8.63 -11.73
CA TYR A 279 15.62 7.32 -11.47
C TYR A 279 16.50 6.21 -12.05
N LEU A 280 16.44 5.02 -11.47
CA LEU A 280 17.19 3.83 -11.90
C LEU A 280 16.45 3.11 -13.01
N ARG A 281 17.18 2.65 -14.02
CA ARG A 281 16.69 1.83 -15.13
C ARG A 281 17.34 0.45 -15.02
N TRP A 282 16.56 -0.61 -15.27
CA TRP A 282 17.03 -2.00 -15.24
C TRP A 282 16.91 -2.65 -16.61
#